data_AF-A0A1Y4D606-F1
#
_entry.id   AF-A0A1Y4D606-F1
#
_cell.length_a   1.000
_cell.length_b   1.000
_cell.length_c   1.000
_cell.angle_alpha   90.00
_cell.angle_beta   90.00
_cell.angle_gamma   90.00
#
_symmetry.space_group_name_H-M   'P 1'
#
loop_
_entity.id
_entity.type
_entity.pdbx_description
1 polymer ?
#
loop_
_entity_poly.entity_id
_entity_poly.type
_entity_poly.pdbx_seq_one_letter_code
_entity_poly.pdbx_strand_id
1 'polypeptide(L)'
;MGSLCAWAAVVTRVRLWQQHLKEVLRTGKRQKQDRRESGMYVDRERVRARAKRHNRVFILIFGWLFAILGLGLMCGGVWMALEGVEFRKGADTTEAVILAMRGKTRESLGMPHVRYHVAGKTYEATLTSASGDMRPGMVIDVLYARDNPEDVRLAGSDGLFSGVLLFMGLVFGGMGTLFLVVRKIRENRIDRLTAAGYCVEAEVTNIELDEEQYANGRHPIILSCRYVDPSGRVYLFRSGDAWYDSHEIVPGKKVRVYMERTRPSNYYVDVESVIG
;
A
#
# COMPACT_ATOMS: atom_id res chain seq x y z
N MET A 1 -17.61 -72.22 54.47
CA MET A 1 -16.91 -71.73 53.26
C MET A 1 -17.71 -70.74 52.41
N GLY A 2 -19.01 -70.46 52.66
CA GLY A 2 -19.84 -69.59 51.78
C GLY A 2 -19.73 -68.06 51.95
N SER A 3 -19.32 -67.56 53.13
CA SER A 3 -19.35 -66.11 53.42
C SER A 3 -18.22 -65.30 52.77
N LEU A 4 -17.05 -65.92 52.56
CA LEU A 4 -15.88 -65.27 51.96
C LEU A 4 -16.04 -64.99 50.44
N CYS A 5 -16.81 -65.81 49.72
CA CYS A 5 -17.07 -65.59 48.28
C CYS A 5 -18.02 -64.40 48.02
N ALA A 6 -19.01 -64.18 48.89
CA ALA A 6 -19.95 -63.07 48.76
C ALA A 6 -19.27 -61.71 48.96
N TRP A 7 -18.36 -61.61 49.94
CA TRP A 7 -17.57 -60.40 50.18
C TRP A 7 -16.61 -60.06 49.03
N ALA A 8 -15.96 -61.07 48.44
CA ALA A 8 -15.07 -60.87 47.30
C ALA A 8 -15.82 -60.31 46.06
N ALA A 9 -17.04 -60.77 45.80
CA ALA A 9 -17.88 -60.27 44.71
C ALA A 9 -18.29 -58.80 44.90
N VAL A 10 -18.60 -58.38 46.13
CA VAL A 10 -18.94 -56.98 46.46
C VAL A 10 -17.74 -56.06 46.27
N VAL A 11 -16.56 -56.46 46.76
CA VAL A 11 -15.33 -55.66 46.61
C VAL A 11 -14.96 -55.49 45.13
N THR A 12 -15.16 -56.52 44.32
CA THR A 12 -14.86 -56.49 42.88
C THR A 12 -15.81 -55.55 42.14
N ARG A 13 -17.12 -55.56 42.47
CA ARG A 13 -18.09 -54.58 41.94
C ARG A 13 -17.76 -53.14 42.31
N VAL A 14 -17.35 -52.90 43.56
CA VAL A 14 -16.97 -51.55 44.01
C VAL A 14 -15.72 -51.06 43.29
N ARG A 15 -14.71 -51.92 43.06
CA ARG A 15 -13.53 -51.56 42.27
C ARG A 15 -13.87 -51.25 40.81
N LEU A 16 -14.71 -52.07 40.18
CA LEU A 16 -15.18 -51.83 38.81
C LEU A 16 -15.95 -50.51 38.70
N TRP A 17 -16.82 -50.23 39.66
CA TRP A 17 -17.57 -48.97 39.71
C TRP A 17 -16.64 -47.77 39.89
N GLN A 18 -15.63 -47.87 40.77
CA GLN A 18 -14.62 -46.81 40.91
C GLN A 18 -13.76 -46.60 39.66
N GLN A 19 -13.40 -47.66 38.95
CA GLN A 19 -12.67 -47.55 37.69
C GLN A 19 -13.51 -46.86 36.62
N HIS A 20 -14.77 -47.26 36.49
CA HIS A 20 -15.70 -46.65 35.54
C HIS A 20 -15.93 -45.16 35.85
N LEU A 21 -16.08 -44.79 37.13
CA LEU A 21 -16.23 -43.40 37.55
C LEU A 21 -14.99 -42.56 37.20
N LYS A 22 -13.78 -43.12 37.39
CA LYS A 22 -12.53 -42.44 37.02
C LYS A 22 -12.41 -42.23 35.51
N GLU A 23 -12.86 -43.17 34.70
CA GLU A 23 -12.88 -43.03 33.23
C GLU A 23 -13.88 -41.97 32.77
N VAL A 24 -15.07 -41.93 33.35
CA VAL A 24 -16.08 -40.90 33.04
C VAL A 24 -15.58 -39.50 33.42
N LEU A 25 -14.91 -39.36 34.57
CA LEU A 25 -14.32 -38.08 34.96
C LEU A 25 -13.15 -37.66 34.05
N ARG A 26 -12.32 -38.60 33.59
CA ARG A 26 -11.23 -38.32 32.64
C ARG A 26 -11.76 -37.90 31.27
N THR A 27 -12.76 -38.60 30.74
CA THR A 27 -13.36 -38.28 29.45
C THR A 27 -14.06 -36.93 29.48
N GLY A 28 -14.79 -36.61 30.57
CA GLY A 28 -15.38 -35.29 30.77
C GLY A 28 -14.35 -34.16 30.84
N LYS A 29 -13.19 -34.39 31.48
CA LYS A 29 -12.09 -33.41 31.50
C LYS A 29 -11.48 -33.20 30.11
N ARG A 30 -11.22 -34.28 29.35
CA ARG A 30 -10.71 -34.19 27.97
C ARG A 30 -11.66 -33.43 27.07
N GLN A 31 -12.95 -33.76 27.07
CA GLN A 31 -13.93 -33.03 26.26
C GLN A 31 -14.03 -31.55 26.61
N LYS A 32 -13.93 -31.21 27.91
CA LYS A 32 -13.93 -29.80 28.34
C LYS A 32 -12.67 -29.06 27.88
N GLN A 33 -11.53 -29.75 27.83
CA GLN A 33 -10.28 -29.19 27.34
C GLN A 33 -10.29 -29.01 25.83
N ASP A 34 -10.68 -30.05 25.07
CA ASP A 34 -10.80 -29.98 23.61
C ASP A 34 -11.77 -28.87 23.17
N ARG A 35 -12.88 -28.68 23.89
CA ARG A 35 -13.85 -27.61 23.59
C ARG A 35 -13.28 -26.21 23.84
N ARG A 36 -12.40 -26.06 24.83
CA ARG A 36 -11.70 -24.79 25.11
C ARG A 36 -10.64 -24.50 24.07
N GLU A 37 -9.85 -25.51 23.71
CA GLU A 37 -8.81 -25.40 22.68
C GLU A 37 -9.43 -25.09 21.30
N SER A 38 -10.52 -25.77 20.95
CA SER A 38 -11.27 -25.51 19.70
C SER A 38 -11.85 -24.09 19.65
N GLY A 39 -12.43 -23.60 20.76
CA GLY A 39 -12.96 -22.23 20.83
C GLY A 39 -11.87 -21.16 20.72
N MET A 40 -10.71 -21.40 21.36
CA MET A 40 -9.55 -20.50 21.27
C MET A 40 -8.95 -20.47 19.86
N TYR A 41 -8.90 -21.62 19.16
CA TYR A 41 -8.38 -21.72 17.81
C TYR A 41 -9.23 -20.93 16.81
N VAL A 42 -10.56 -21.12 16.84
CA VAL A 42 -11.50 -20.41 15.96
C VAL A 42 -11.44 -18.90 16.17
N ASP A 43 -11.27 -18.43 17.41
CA ASP A 43 -11.17 -17.00 17.70
C ASP A 43 -9.86 -16.40 17.16
N ARG A 44 -8.74 -17.12 17.31
CA ARG A 44 -7.45 -16.72 16.72
C ARG A 44 -7.50 -16.64 15.20
N GLU A 45 -8.12 -17.61 14.52
CA GLU A 45 -8.29 -17.58 13.06
C GLU A 45 -9.11 -16.36 12.61
N ARG A 46 -10.20 -16.04 13.31
CA ARG A 46 -11.04 -14.87 12.99
C ARG A 46 -10.29 -13.56 13.17
N VAL A 47 -9.53 -13.42 14.26
CA VAL A 47 -8.70 -12.25 14.51
C VAL A 47 -7.62 -12.11 13.43
N ARG A 48 -6.96 -13.22 13.04
CA ARG A 48 -5.96 -13.26 11.94
C ARG A 48 -6.57 -12.86 10.60
N ALA A 49 -7.72 -13.42 10.24
CA ALA A 49 -8.43 -13.12 8.99
C ALA A 49 -8.86 -11.64 8.92
N ARG A 50 -9.31 -11.09 10.05
CA ARG A 50 -9.68 -9.68 10.17
C ARG A 50 -8.46 -8.76 10.02
N ALA A 51 -7.34 -9.09 10.63
CA ALA A 51 -6.09 -8.34 10.51
C ALA A 51 -5.54 -8.36 9.07
N LYS A 52 -5.50 -9.54 8.43
CA LYS A 52 -5.09 -9.66 7.01
C LYS A 52 -5.98 -8.86 6.07
N ARG A 53 -7.30 -8.82 6.33
CA ARG A 53 -8.25 -8.02 5.54
C ARG A 53 -8.00 -6.53 5.79
N HIS A 54 -7.78 -6.12 7.04
CA HIS A 54 -7.53 -4.73 7.40
C HIS A 54 -6.25 -4.19 6.73
N ASN A 55 -5.13 -4.91 6.78
CA ASN A 55 -3.89 -4.47 6.14
C ASN A 55 -4.04 -4.37 4.61
N ARG A 56 -4.68 -5.35 3.98
CA ARG A 56 -4.94 -5.30 2.52
C ARG A 56 -5.82 -4.10 2.14
N VAL A 57 -6.88 -3.84 2.90
CA VAL A 57 -7.78 -2.71 2.68
C VAL A 57 -7.06 -1.39 2.94
N PHE A 58 -6.26 -1.29 3.99
CA PHE A 58 -5.46 -0.10 4.30
C PHE A 58 -4.49 0.25 3.17
N ILE A 59 -3.73 -0.73 2.70
CA ILE A 59 -2.78 -0.57 1.60
C ILE A 59 -3.50 -0.13 0.31
N LEU A 60 -4.67 -0.70 0.03
CA LEU A 60 -5.51 -0.31 -1.11
C LEU A 60 -6.02 1.12 -1.01
N ILE A 61 -6.56 1.50 0.15
CA ILE A 61 -7.07 2.85 0.41
C ILE A 61 -5.94 3.87 0.28
N PHE A 62 -4.78 3.58 0.87
CA PHE A 62 -3.61 4.44 0.81
C PHE A 62 -3.11 4.59 -0.63
N GLY A 63 -3.00 3.50 -1.39
CA GLY A 63 -2.62 3.56 -2.80
C GLY A 63 -3.58 4.41 -3.65
N TRP A 64 -4.90 4.24 -3.46
CA TRP A 64 -5.91 5.04 -4.16
C TRP A 64 -5.90 6.51 -3.74
N LEU A 65 -5.67 6.81 -2.46
CA LEU A 65 -5.54 8.18 -1.96
C LEU A 65 -4.42 8.93 -2.70
N PHE A 66 -3.22 8.35 -2.78
CA PHE A 66 -2.08 8.97 -3.47
C PHE A 66 -2.32 9.10 -4.98
N ALA A 67 -2.94 8.10 -5.61
CA ALA A 67 -3.27 8.15 -7.02
C ALA A 67 -4.29 9.27 -7.33
N ILE A 68 -5.35 9.40 -6.52
CA ILE A 68 -6.38 10.44 -6.67
C ILE A 68 -5.78 11.83 -6.41
N LEU A 69 -4.96 11.96 -5.37
CA LEU A 69 -4.29 13.22 -5.05
C LEU A 69 -3.36 13.66 -6.19
N GLY A 70 -2.53 12.75 -6.69
CA GLY A 70 -1.66 13.02 -7.83
C GLY A 70 -2.42 13.39 -9.11
N LEU A 71 -3.55 12.71 -9.36
CA LEU A 71 -4.43 13.03 -10.50
C LEU A 71 -5.05 14.42 -10.37
N GLY A 72 -5.50 14.80 -9.18
CA GLY A 72 -6.04 16.14 -8.91
C GLY A 72 -5.00 17.23 -9.17
N LEU A 73 -3.76 17.04 -8.69
CA LEU A 73 -2.64 17.95 -8.95
C LEU A 73 -2.31 18.06 -10.45
N MET A 74 -2.31 16.94 -11.18
CA MET A 74 -2.12 16.95 -12.63
C MET A 74 -3.23 17.71 -13.35
N CYS A 75 -4.50 17.44 -13.03
CA CYS A 75 -5.63 18.15 -13.66
C CYS A 75 -5.55 19.67 -13.42
N GLY A 76 -5.26 20.10 -12.19
CA GLY A 76 -5.09 21.52 -11.87
C GLY A 76 -3.89 22.14 -12.60
N GLY A 77 -2.76 21.44 -12.63
CA GLY A 77 -1.56 21.88 -13.36
C GLY A 77 -1.79 22.01 -14.87
N VAL A 78 -2.50 21.04 -15.49
CA VAL A 78 -2.85 21.09 -16.92
C VAL A 78 -3.80 22.26 -17.19
N TRP A 79 -4.83 22.46 -16.36
CA TRP A 79 -5.75 23.57 -16.52
C TRP A 79 -5.02 24.92 -16.51
N MET A 80 -4.18 25.16 -15.50
CA MET A 80 -3.38 26.39 -15.41
C MET A 80 -2.41 26.54 -16.58
N ALA A 81 -1.82 25.45 -17.07
CA ALA A 81 -0.93 25.49 -18.22
C ALA A 81 -1.68 25.84 -19.51
N LEU A 82 -2.90 25.33 -19.70
CA LEU A 82 -3.74 25.67 -20.86
C LEU A 82 -4.13 27.15 -20.84
N GLU A 83 -4.60 27.66 -19.71
CA GLU A 83 -4.91 29.09 -19.55
C GLU A 83 -3.68 29.97 -19.79
N GLY A 84 -2.51 29.57 -19.26
CA GLY A 84 -1.26 30.29 -19.49
C GLY A 84 -0.83 30.31 -20.95
N VAL A 85 -1.00 29.19 -21.68
CA VAL A 85 -0.70 29.13 -23.11
C VAL A 85 -1.68 29.96 -23.94
N GLU A 86 -2.96 29.94 -23.59
CA GLU A 86 -3.99 30.74 -24.26
C GLU A 86 -3.75 32.24 -24.06
N PHE A 87 -3.44 32.65 -22.83
CA PHE A 87 -3.06 34.03 -22.53
C PHE A 87 -1.83 34.47 -23.34
N ARG A 88 -0.77 33.64 -23.39
CA ARG A 88 0.44 33.96 -24.16
C ARG A 88 0.21 34.06 -25.66
N LYS A 89 -0.80 33.37 -26.22
CA LYS A 89 -1.15 33.49 -27.64
C LYS A 89 -1.91 34.78 -27.94
N GLY A 90 -2.66 35.32 -26.98
CA GLY A 90 -3.42 36.56 -27.09
C GLY A 90 -2.72 37.80 -26.52
N ALA A 91 -1.49 37.67 -26.04
CA ALA A 91 -0.76 38.73 -25.37
C ALA A 91 0.42 39.24 -26.20
N ASP A 92 0.54 40.56 -26.27
CA ASP A 92 1.69 41.26 -26.87
C ASP A 92 2.63 41.74 -25.74
N THR A 93 3.93 41.82 -26.02
CA THR A 93 4.94 42.26 -25.05
C THR A 93 5.23 43.75 -25.21
N THR A 94 5.25 44.50 -24.11
CA THR A 94 5.60 45.92 -24.09
C THR A 94 6.50 46.25 -22.90
N GLU A 95 7.33 47.27 -23.07
CA GLU A 95 8.11 47.85 -21.98
C GLU A 95 7.17 48.65 -21.06
N ALA A 96 7.25 48.39 -19.75
CA ALA A 96 6.51 49.11 -18.72
C ALA A 96 7.45 49.65 -17.64
N VAL A 97 7.15 50.85 -17.14
CA VAL A 97 7.92 51.48 -16.05
C VAL A 97 7.18 51.32 -14.74
N ILE A 98 7.87 50.83 -13.71
CA ILE A 98 7.30 50.69 -12.36
C ILE A 98 7.21 52.07 -11.70
N LEU A 99 5.99 52.55 -11.42
CA LEU A 99 5.75 53.84 -10.77
C LEU A 99 5.88 53.74 -9.25
N ALA A 100 5.26 52.72 -8.65
CA ALA A 100 5.21 52.55 -7.20
C ALA A 100 4.87 51.11 -6.81
N MET A 101 5.19 50.73 -5.58
CA MET A 101 4.81 49.45 -4.98
C MET A 101 3.70 49.70 -3.94
N ARG A 102 2.45 49.33 -4.23
CA ARG A 102 1.33 49.51 -3.29
C ARG A 102 1.26 48.37 -2.27
N GLY A 103 1.03 48.69 -1.00
CA GLY A 103 0.82 47.66 0.06
C GLY A 103 2.10 46.94 0.51
N LYS A 104 3.28 47.53 0.29
CA LYS A 104 4.56 47.00 0.75
C LYS A 104 4.62 47.01 2.28
N THR A 105 4.71 45.83 2.90
CA THR A 105 4.87 45.63 4.35
C THR A 105 6.15 44.84 4.60
N ARG A 106 6.64 44.75 5.84
CA ARG A 106 7.85 43.99 6.20
C ARG A 106 7.78 42.50 5.80
N GLU A 107 6.58 41.96 5.61
CA GLU A 107 6.29 40.57 5.22
C GLU A 107 5.75 40.42 3.79
N SER A 108 5.43 41.52 3.08
CA SER A 108 4.81 41.48 1.76
C SER A 108 5.49 42.44 0.80
N LEU A 109 5.88 41.91 -0.36
CA LEU A 109 6.58 42.65 -1.41
C LEU A 109 5.77 43.83 -1.98
N GLY A 110 4.44 43.84 -1.78
CA GLY A 110 3.53 44.83 -2.36
C GLY A 110 3.24 44.54 -3.84
N MET A 111 2.20 45.19 -4.37
CA MET A 111 1.77 45.06 -5.77
C MET A 111 2.41 46.17 -6.62
N PRO A 112 3.16 45.85 -7.69
CA PRO A 112 3.79 46.85 -8.54
C PRO A 112 2.73 47.54 -9.40
N HIS A 113 2.71 48.86 -9.34
CA HIS A 113 1.89 49.69 -10.21
C HIS A 113 2.75 50.15 -11.38
N VAL A 114 2.38 49.76 -12.59
CA VAL A 114 3.16 49.96 -13.81
C VAL A 114 2.44 50.86 -14.79
N ARG A 115 3.21 51.65 -15.52
CA ARG A 115 2.74 52.47 -16.63
C ARG A 115 3.38 52.00 -17.92
N TYR A 116 2.57 51.78 -18.94
CA TYR A 116 3.03 51.30 -20.23
C TYR A 116 2.33 52.06 -21.38
N HIS A 117 2.98 52.09 -22.54
CA HIS A 117 2.52 52.89 -23.68
C HIS A 117 2.21 51.95 -24.85
N VAL A 118 0.94 51.88 -25.26
CA VAL A 118 0.49 51.05 -26.39
C VAL A 118 -0.31 51.91 -27.35
N ALA A 119 0.03 51.85 -28.63
CA ALA A 119 -0.70 52.51 -29.72
C ALA A 119 -0.98 54.02 -29.48
N GLY A 120 -0.01 54.73 -28.87
CA GLY A 120 -0.13 56.17 -28.59
C GLY A 120 -0.98 56.54 -27.37
N LYS A 121 -1.42 55.57 -26.57
CA LYS A 121 -2.12 55.78 -25.30
C LYS A 121 -1.33 55.22 -24.13
N THR A 122 -1.32 55.98 -23.03
CA THR A 122 -0.69 55.59 -21.77
C THR A 122 -1.72 54.87 -20.91
N TYR A 123 -1.38 53.65 -20.47
CA TYR A 123 -2.22 52.85 -19.58
C TYR A 123 -1.48 52.61 -18.26
N GLU A 124 -2.24 52.57 -17.17
CA GLU A 124 -1.74 52.26 -15.82
C GLU A 124 -2.42 50.99 -15.33
N ALA A 125 -1.63 49.98 -14.97
CA ALA A 125 -2.13 48.70 -14.49
C ALA A 125 -1.42 48.29 -13.20
N THR A 126 -2.10 47.49 -12.39
CA THR A 126 -1.50 46.91 -11.19
C THR A 126 -1.20 45.45 -11.46
N LEU A 127 0.09 45.10 -11.41
CA LEU A 127 0.53 43.72 -11.60
C LEU A 127 0.07 42.86 -10.43
N THR A 128 -0.45 41.67 -10.74
CA THR A 128 -0.88 40.68 -9.72
C THR A 128 0.30 39.96 -9.07
N SER A 129 1.50 40.06 -9.67
CA SER A 129 2.72 39.40 -9.22
C SER A 129 3.87 40.39 -9.10
N ALA A 130 4.62 40.28 -8.00
CA ALA A 130 5.79 41.12 -7.69
C ALA A 130 7.03 40.24 -7.57
N SER A 131 8.14 40.68 -8.16
CA SER A 131 9.45 40.05 -7.96
C SER A 131 10.29 40.87 -6.98
N GLY A 132 11.11 40.20 -6.16
CA GLY A 132 11.92 40.82 -5.11
C GLY A 132 12.84 41.94 -5.56
N ASP A 133 13.25 41.91 -6.83
CA ASP A 133 14.19 42.85 -7.42
C ASP A 133 13.53 44.11 -8.00
N MET A 134 12.19 44.16 -8.02
CA MET A 134 11.44 45.28 -8.57
C MET A 134 11.62 46.55 -7.76
N ARG A 135 12.09 47.61 -8.44
CA ARG A 135 12.25 48.94 -7.86
C ARG A 135 11.48 49.98 -8.68
N PRO A 136 10.92 51.03 -8.04
CA PRO A 136 10.37 52.17 -8.76
C PRO A 136 11.41 52.76 -9.73
N GLY A 137 10.99 53.07 -10.96
CA GLY A 137 11.84 53.58 -12.04
C GLY A 137 12.51 52.51 -12.90
N MET A 138 12.34 51.22 -12.59
CA MET A 138 12.85 50.13 -13.41
C MET A 138 11.92 49.84 -14.60
N VAL A 139 12.52 49.58 -15.77
CA VAL A 139 11.82 49.13 -16.98
C VAL A 139 11.73 47.61 -16.93
N ILE A 140 10.53 47.06 -17.09
CA ILE A 140 10.27 45.62 -17.12
C ILE A 140 9.40 45.27 -18.33
N ASP A 141 9.64 44.09 -18.89
CA ASP A 141 8.80 43.55 -19.96
C ASP A 141 7.53 42.95 -19.35
N VAL A 142 6.38 43.42 -19.81
CA VAL A 142 5.07 42.93 -19.38
C VAL A 142 4.27 42.42 -20.57
N LEU A 143 3.49 41.36 -20.33
CA LEU A 143 2.52 40.84 -21.29
C LEU A 143 1.16 41.43 -20.96
N TYR A 144 0.53 42.10 -21.92
CA TYR A 144 -0.84 42.59 -21.80
C TYR A 144 -1.74 41.84 -22.77
N ALA A 145 -2.97 41.51 -22.35
CA ALA A 145 -3.96 40.91 -23.24
C ALA A 145 -4.45 41.94 -24.27
N ARG A 146 -4.41 41.60 -25.56
CA ARG A 146 -4.84 42.49 -26.64
C ARG A 146 -6.32 42.91 -26.50
N ASP A 147 -7.15 42.03 -25.95
CA ASP A 147 -8.59 42.26 -25.75
C ASP A 147 -8.93 42.93 -24.41
N ASN A 148 -8.01 42.92 -23.43
CA ASN A 148 -8.20 43.59 -22.15
C ASN A 148 -6.87 44.18 -21.61
N PRO A 149 -6.58 45.47 -21.86
CA PRO A 149 -5.33 46.10 -21.42
C PRO A 149 -5.19 46.20 -19.88
N GLU A 150 -6.22 45.90 -19.09
CA GLU A 150 -6.09 45.85 -17.62
C GLU A 150 -5.50 44.52 -17.10
N ASP A 151 -5.54 43.42 -17.87
CA ASP A 151 -4.90 42.16 -17.49
C ASP A 151 -3.44 42.16 -17.98
N VAL A 152 -2.56 42.65 -17.12
CA VAL A 152 -1.12 42.73 -17.35
C VAL A 152 -0.41 41.74 -16.43
N ARG A 153 0.40 40.85 -17.03
CA ARG A 153 1.17 39.82 -16.32
C ARG A 153 2.66 39.99 -16.57
N LEU A 154 3.46 39.51 -15.62
CA LEU A 154 4.90 39.62 -15.69
C LEU A 154 5.47 38.57 -16.64
N ALA A 155 6.37 38.98 -17.54
CA ALA A 155 7.06 38.03 -18.40
C ALA A 155 7.94 37.08 -17.57
N GLY A 156 7.66 35.77 -17.61
CA GLY A 156 8.59 34.72 -17.17
C GLY A 156 8.22 33.91 -15.91
N SER A 157 7.17 34.25 -15.18
CA SER A 157 6.73 33.49 -13.98
C SER A 157 5.66 32.42 -14.23
N ASP A 158 4.99 32.47 -15.38
CA ASP A 158 3.65 31.88 -15.51
C ASP A 158 3.65 30.36 -15.67
N GLY A 159 4.79 29.78 -16.08
CA GLY A 159 4.93 28.34 -16.33
C GLY A 159 5.60 27.55 -15.20
N LEU A 160 6.27 28.21 -14.25
CA LEU A 160 7.01 27.52 -13.20
C LEU A 160 6.07 26.85 -12.20
N PHE A 161 5.02 27.54 -11.78
CA PHE A 161 4.06 27.02 -10.81
C PHE A 161 3.28 25.82 -11.36
N SER A 162 2.77 25.93 -12.60
CA SER A 162 2.10 24.83 -13.30
C SER A 162 3.06 23.66 -13.57
N GLY A 163 4.32 23.93 -13.94
CA GLY A 163 5.35 22.91 -14.12
C GLY A 163 5.65 22.13 -12.83
N VAL A 164 5.78 22.80 -11.68
CA VAL A 164 5.99 22.16 -10.38
C VAL A 164 4.79 21.31 -9.97
N LEU A 165 3.57 21.82 -10.16
CA LEU A 165 2.33 21.07 -9.91
C LEU A 165 2.25 19.77 -10.74
N LEU A 166 2.57 19.86 -12.04
CA LEU A 166 2.59 18.71 -12.93
C LEU A 166 3.66 17.69 -12.53
N PHE A 167 4.86 18.15 -12.17
CA PHE A 167 5.93 17.28 -11.70
C PHE A 167 5.55 16.56 -10.39
N MET A 168 5.02 17.29 -9.41
CA MET A 168 4.52 16.69 -8.16
C MET A 168 3.40 15.70 -8.43
N GLY A 169 2.43 16.06 -9.29
CA GLY A 169 1.33 15.18 -9.68
C GLY A 169 1.83 13.88 -10.32
N LEU A 170 2.84 13.96 -11.20
CA LEU A 170 3.46 12.79 -11.84
C LEU A 170 4.19 11.91 -10.82
N VAL A 171 4.95 12.50 -9.89
CA VAL A 171 5.68 11.75 -8.88
C VAL A 171 4.72 11.02 -7.94
N PHE A 172 3.76 11.74 -7.34
CA PHE A 172 2.82 11.15 -6.39
C PHE A 172 1.83 10.19 -7.06
N GLY A 173 1.26 10.59 -8.19
CA GLY A 173 0.33 9.76 -8.96
C GLY A 173 1.03 8.54 -9.56
N GLY A 174 2.25 8.72 -10.06
CA GLY A 174 3.08 7.65 -10.63
C GLY A 174 3.47 6.60 -9.59
N MET A 175 3.97 7.02 -8.42
CA MET A 175 4.31 6.07 -7.35
C MET A 175 3.08 5.30 -6.84
N GLY A 176 1.96 6.00 -6.57
CA GLY A 176 0.72 5.35 -6.11
C GLY A 176 0.17 4.35 -7.12
N THR A 177 0.12 4.74 -8.40
CA THR A 177 -0.36 3.88 -9.49
C THR A 177 0.56 2.69 -9.72
N LEU A 178 1.89 2.91 -9.77
CA LEU A 178 2.87 1.84 -9.95
C LEU A 178 2.75 0.78 -8.87
N PHE A 179 2.64 1.20 -7.62
CA PHE A 179 2.50 0.29 -6.48
C PHE A 179 1.21 -0.55 -6.58
N LEU A 180 0.09 0.07 -6.93
CA LEU A 180 -1.19 -0.64 -7.15
C LEU A 180 -1.11 -1.64 -8.32
N VAL A 181 -0.47 -1.25 -9.43
CA VAL A 181 -0.31 -2.10 -10.63
C VAL A 181 0.57 -3.30 -10.35
N VAL A 182 1.73 -3.12 -9.72
CA VAL A 182 2.65 -4.23 -9.35
C VAL A 182 1.93 -5.23 -8.45
N ARG A 183 1.17 -4.74 -7.47
CA ARG A 183 0.36 -5.59 -6.58
C ARG A 183 -0.69 -6.39 -7.36
N LYS A 184 -1.43 -5.73 -8.27
CA LYS A 184 -2.46 -6.36 -9.10
C LYS A 184 -1.87 -7.43 -10.04
N ILE A 185 -0.69 -7.18 -10.61
CA ILE A 185 0.05 -8.15 -11.42
C ILE A 185 0.43 -9.37 -10.58
N ARG A 186 0.94 -9.17 -9.35
CA ARG A 186 1.27 -10.26 -8.43
C ARG A 186 0.03 -11.10 -8.06
N GLU A 187 -1.08 -10.46 -7.71
CA GLU A 187 -2.35 -11.14 -7.40
C GLU A 187 -2.83 -11.98 -8.59
N ASN A 188 -2.92 -11.39 -9.78
CA ASN A 188 -3.36 -12.10 -10.99
C ASN A 188 -2.42 -13.26 -11.34
N ARG A 189 -1.11 -13.14 -11.07
CA ARG A 189 -0.14 -14.21 -11.29
C ARG A 189 -0.37 -15.38 -10.34
N ILE A 190 -0.64 -15.10 -9.06
CA ILE A 190 -0.98 -16.13 -8.06
C ILE A 190 -2.27 -16.84 -8.48
N ASP A 191 -3.31 -16.10 -8.86
CA ASP A 191 -4.58 -16.67 -9.30
C ASP A 191 -4.41 -17.61 -10.52
N ARG A 192 -3.59 -17.21 -11.48
CA ARG A 192 -3.25 -18.04 -12.65
C ARG A 192 -2.51 -19.32 -12.28
N LEU A 193 -1.55 -19.25 -11.35
CA LEU A 193 -0.79 -20.40 -10.89
C LEU A 193 -1.67 -21.37 -10.08
N THR A 194 -2.56 -20.85 -9.25
CA THR A 194 -3.49 -21.70 -8.48
C THR A 194 -4.52 -22.38 -9.37
N ALA A 195 -4.98 -21.71 -10.45
CA ALA A 195 -6.01 -22.25 -11.35
C ALA A 195 -5.46 -23.22 -12.42
N ALA A 196 -4.29 -22.93 -13.00
CA ALA A 196 -3.75 -23.67 -14.15
C ALA A 196 -2.30 -24.16 -13.96
N GLY A 197 -1.68 -23.86 -12.81
CA GLY A 197 -0.31 -24.28 -12.50
C GLY A 197 -0.23 -25.76 -12.13
N TYR A 198 0.98 -26.30 -12.22
CA TYR A 198 1.27 -27.65 -11.81
C TYR A 198 1.52 -27.68 -10.29
N CYS A 199 0.66 -28.40 -9.57
CA CYS A 199 0.76 -28.55 -8.13
C CYS A 199 1.75 -29.66 -7.77
N VAL A 200 2.76 -29.34 -6.96
CA VAL A 200 3.70 -30.30 -6.38
C VAL A 200 3.73 -30.19 -4.86
N GLU A 201 3.99 -31.31 -4.20
CA GLU A 201 4.22 -31.34 -2.75
C GLU A 201 5.71 -31.16 -2.48
N ALA A 202 6.08 -29.98 -1.95
CA ALA A 202 7.45 -29.70 -1.51
C ALA A 202 7.56 -29.92 0.01
N GLU A 203 8.73 -30.30 0.49
CA GLU A 203 9.00 -30.44 1.92
C GLU A 203 9.50 -29.12 2.50
N VAL A 204 8.97 -28.70 3.65
CA VAL A 204 9.45 -27.49 4.35
C VAL A 204 10.79 -27.79 5.02
N THR A 205 11.84 -27.11 4.58
CA THR A 205 13.22 -27.30 5.07
C THR A 205 13.57 -26.31 6.17
N ASN A 206 13.16 -25.05 6.03
CA ASN A 206 13.46 -23.99 7.01
C ASN A 206 12.34 -22.95 7.08
N ILE A 207 12.25 -22.26 8.21
CA ILE A 207 11.29 -21.19 8.49
C ILE A 207 12.11 -20.00 8.98
N GLU A 208 12.15 -18.94 8.19
CA GLU A 208 12.83 -17.70 8.51
C GLU A 208 11.80 -16.64 8.93
N LEU A 209 12.18 -15.75 9.83
CA LEU A 209 11.41 -14.55 10.14
C LEU A 209 11.99 -13.40 9.32
N ASP A 210 11.12 -12.63 8.67
CA ASP A 210 11.53 -11.39 8.03
C ASP A 210 11.61 -10.28 9.08
N GLU A 211 12.83 -10.03 9.56
CA GLU A 211 13.10 -8.98 10.55
C GLU A 211 12.92 -7.56 9.97
N GLU A 212 12.94 -7.40 8.65
CA GLU A 212 12.82 -6.08 8.01
C GLU A 212 11.39 -5.55 8.06
N GLN A 213 10.40 -6.46 8.09
CA GLN A 213 8.99 -6.11 8.11
C GLN A 213 8.36 -6.37 9.46
N TYR A 214 7.86 -5.32 10.08
CA TYR A 214 7.13 -5.39 11.35
C TYR A 214 5.75 -4.75 11.19
N ALA A 215 4.69 -5.56 11.26
CA ALA A 215 3.33 -5.03 11.27
C ALA A 215 2.48 -5.74 12.32
N ASN A 216 1.63 -4.96 13.00
CA ASN A 216 0.69 -5.45 14.01
C ASN A 216 1.37 -6.28 15.13
N GLY A 217 2.59 -5.88 15.52
CA GLY A 217 3.34 -6.53 16.61
C GLY A 217 4.07 -7.82 16.23
N ARG A 218 4.23 -8.13 14.93
CA ARG A 218 4.79 -9.40 14.45
C ARG A 218 5.65 -9.21 13.20
N HIS A 219 6.58 -10.14 13.02
CA HIS A 219 7.35 -10.34 11.79
C HIS A 219 6.67 -11.43 10.93
N PRO A 220 6.57 -11.25 9.61
CA PRO A 220 6.10 -12.31 8.73
C PRO A 220 7.11 -13.46 8.69
N ILE A 221 6.63 -14.68 8.49
CA ILE A 221 7.46 -15.86 8.27
C ILE A 221 7.66 -16.09 6.77
N ILE A 222 8.83 -16.60 6.41
CA ILE A 222 9.21 -17.01 5.07
C ILE A 222 9.57 -18.50 5.13
N LEU A 223 8.88 -19.31 4.34
CA LEU A 223 9.12 -20.75 4.25
C LEU A 223 10.10 -21.06 3.12
N SER A 224 11.15 -21.81 3.44
CA SER A 224 12.09 -22.37 2.47
C SER A 224 11.80 -23.84 2.26
N CYS A 225 11.35 -24.19 1.06
CA CYS A 225 10.82 -25.52 0.72
C CYS A 225 11.66 -26.19 -0.36
N ARG A 226 11.81 -27.51 -0.28
CA ARG A 226 12.59 -28.31 -1.24
C ARG A 226 11.71 -29.36 -1.90
N TYR A 227 11.79 -29.46 -3.22
CA TYR A 227 11.12 -30.48 -4.02
C TYR A 227 12.16 -31.24 -4.86
N VAL A 228 12.05 -32.57 -4.90
CA VAL A 228 12.88 -33.41 -5.77
C VAL A 228 11.96 -34.02 -6.83
N ASP A 229 12.22 -33.66 -8.08
CA ASP A 229 11.48 -34.18 -9.23
C ASP A 229 11.86 -35.64 -9.52
N PRO A 230 10.99 -36.46 -10.14
CA PRO A 230 11.32 -37.85 -10.49
C PRO A 230 12.56 -37.98 -11.40
N SER A 231 12.94 -36.92 -12.11
CA SER A 231 14.20 -36.86 -12.88
C SER A 231 15.46 -36.65 -12.03
N GLY A 232 15.34 -36.51 -10.71
CA GLY A 232 16.44 -36.25 -9.77
C GLY A 232 16.81 -34.77 -9.62
N ARG A 233 16.07 -33.85 -10.25
CA ARG A 233 16.32 -32.39 -10.12
C ARG A 233 15.76 -31.85 -8.81
N VAL A 234 16.56 -31.07 -8.09
CA VAL A 234 16.16 -30.42 -6.84
C VAL A 234 15.73 -28.98 -7.12
N TYR A 235 14.53 -28.62 -6.69
CA TYR A 235 13.99 -27.27 -6.73
C TYR A 235 13.89 -26.70 -5.31
N LEU A 236 14.40 -25.48 -5.13
CA LEU A 236 14.30 -24.72 -3.89
C LEU A 236 13.31 -23.59 -4.11
N PHE A 237 12.28 -23.54 -3.27
CA PHE A 237 11.22 -22.55 -3.33
C PHE A 237 11.22 -21.71 -2.05
N ARG A 238 10.97 -20.41 -2.19
CA ARG A 238 10.83 -19.47 -1.08
C ARG A 238 9.42 -18.88 -1.11
N SER A 239 8.67 -18.97 -0.01
CA SER A 239 7.35 -18.34 0.06
C SER A 239 7.48 -16.82 0.11
N GLY A 240 6.40 -16.10 -0.22
CA GLY A 240 6.29 -14.69 0.14
C GLY A 240 5.99 -14.52 1.65
N ASP A 241 5.91 -13.26 2.08
CA ASP A 241 5.67 -12.85 3.46
C ASP A 241 4.35 -13.43 3.97
N ALA A 242 4.46 -14.41 4.86
CA ALA A 242 3.33 -15.13 5.38
C ALA A 242 3.10 -14.74 6.84
N TRP A 243 1.97 -14.08 7.12
CA TRP A 243 1.63 -13.58 8.45
C TRP A 243 1.03 -14.70 9.33
N TYR A 244 1.81 -15.75 9.60
CA TYR A 244 1.43 -16.88 10.46
C TYR A 244 2.37 -17.04 11.65
N ASP A 245 1.92 -17.79 12.66
CA ASP A 245 2.73 -18.09 13.84
C ASP A 245 3.74 -19.19 13.49
N SER A 246 5.04 -18.92 13.66
CA SER A 246 6.13 -19.88 13.39
C SER A 246 5.92 -21.22 14.13
N HIS A 247 5.27 -21.18 15.30
CA HIS A 247 5.03 -22.34 16.16
C HIS A 247 4.04 -23.37 15.62
N GLU A 248 3.21 -23.02 14.62
CA GLU A 248 2.22 -23.94 14.03
C GLU A 248 2.80 -24.76 12.85
N ILE A 249 3.95 -24.35 12.31
CA ILE A 249 4.56 -24.96 11.13
C ILE A 249 5.82 -25.71 11.56
N VAL A 250 5.80 -27.03 11.36
CA VAL A 250 6.94 -27.90 11.70
C VAL A 250 7.73 -28.21 10.42
N PRO A 251 9.07 -28.06 10.42
CA PRO A 251 9.93 -28.53 9.33
C PRO A 251 9.66 -30.02 9.04
N GLY A 252 9.67 -30.40 7.76
CA GLY A 252 9.33 -31.75 7.30
C GLY A 252 7.86 -31.96 6.92
N LYS A 253 6.96 -31.01 7.20
CA LYS A 253 5.62 -31.01 6.61
C LYS A 253 5.69 -30.77 5.10
N LYS A 254 4.75 -31.36 4.37
CA LYS A 254 4.57 -31.11 2.95
C LYS A 254 3.71 -29.87 2.73
N VAL A 255 4.13 -29.02 1.79
CA VAL A 255 3.43 -27.81 1.35
C VAL A 255 3.09 -27.93 -0.14
N ARG A 256 1.93 -27.42 -0.54
CA ARG A 256 1.58 -27.32 -1.97
C ARG A 256 2.29 -26.14 -2.59
N VAL A 257 3.01 -26.40 -3.68
CA VAL A 257 3.65 -25.37 -4.52
C VAL A 257 3.05 -25.47 -5.91
N TYR A 258 2.52 -24.35 -6.39
CA TYR A 258 2.01 -24.20 -7.75
C TYR A 258 3.10 -23.59 -8.61
N MET A 259 3.59 -24.32 -9.61
CA MET A 259 4.63 -23.84 -10.51
C MET A 259 4.26 -23.99 -11.98
N GLU A 260 4.88 -23.19 -12.83
CA GLU A 260 4.71 -23.28 -14.28
C GLU A 260 5.69 -24.30 -14.87
N ARG A 261 5.19 -25.30 -15.63
CA ARG A 261 6.05 -26.38 -16.20
C ARG A 261 7.12 -25.86 -17.15
N THR A 262 6.80 -24.82 -17.93
CA THR A 262 7.71 -24.22 -18.92
C THR A 262 8.72 -23.28 -18.27
N ARG A 263 8.43 -22.77 -17.07
CA ARG A 263 9.28 -21.83 -16.34
C ARG A 263 9.22 -22.03 -14.82
N PRO A 264 10.01 -22.95 -14.26
CA PRO A 264 9.98 -23.29 -12.82
C PRO A 264 10.32 -22.13 -11.88
N SER A 265 10.96 -21.07 -12.36
CA SER A 265 11.16 -19.82 -11.60
C SER A 265 9.84 -19.08 -11.31
N ASN A 266 8.76 -19.45 -12.00
CA ASN A 266 7.43 -18.93 -11.78
C ASN A 266 6.63 -19.90 -10.90
N TYR A 267 6.60 -19.59 -9.60
CA TYR A 267 5.95 -20.44 -8.61
C TYR A 267 5.26 -19.62 -7.52
N TYR A 268 4.32 -20.26 -6.84
CA TYR A 268 3.60 -19.77 -5.68
C TYR A 268 3.52 -20.88 -4.62
N VAL A 269 3.93 -20.56 -3.39
CA VAL A 269 3.89 -21.49 -2.25
C VAL A 269 2.62 -21.21 -1.45
N ASP A 270 1.74 -22.19 -1.36
CA ASP A 270 0.50 -22.11 -0.59
C ASP A 270 0.76 -22.46 0.87
N VAL A 271 1.12 -21.44 1.65
CA VAL A 271 1.43 -21.58 3.08
C VAL A 271 0.22 -22.05 3.91
N GLU A 272 -1.01 -21.80 3.44
CA GLU A 272 -2.23 -22.25 4.13
C GLU A 272 -2.37 -23.77 4.13
N SER A 273 -1.82 -24.44 3.10
CA SER A 273 -1.86 -25.91 3.02
C SER A 273 -1.10 -26.63 4.14
N VAL A 274 -0.19 -25.95 4.85
CA VAL A 274 0.66 -26.55 5.90
C VAL A 274 0.04 -26.44 7.30
N ILE A 275 -0.86 -25.49 7.47
CA ILE A 275 -1.45 -25.07 8.76
C ILE A 275 -2.73 -25.88 9.07
N GLY A 276 -3.09 -26.84 8.22
CA GLY A 276 -4.17 -27.79 8.45
C GLY A 276 -4.04 -28.56 9.77
#